data_AF-A0A0K8TJ90-F1
#
_entry.id   AF-A0A0K8TJ90-F1
#
_cell.length_a   1.000
_cell.length_b   1.000
_cell.length_c   1.000
_cell.angle_alpha   90.00
_cell.angle_beta   90.00
_cell.angle_gamma   90.00
#
_symmetry.space_group_name_H-M   'P 1'
#
loop_
_entity.id
_entity.type
_entity.pdbx_description
1 polymer ?
#
loop_
_entity_poly.entity_id
_entity_poly.type
_entity_poly.pdbx_seq_one_letter_code
_entity_poly.pdbx_strand_id
1 'polypeptide(L)'
;LIQRRMNLWNDEKYDELLDEAHRCDRRLKKKIKEQDDHEIRVFTRLVMQGKLRDATRWITGRSGGGVLQPESVLANGRTVLETLQSKHPVQASPTLDNFISCDPLPLMLDIDVTANHIETVARTLRGGAGPSGTDAEQWHNMLLRYGAHSHHLREAVASLVRRMANGLVDWHQVRALLARRGVALDKCPGVRPIGVG
;
A
#
# COMPACT_ATOMS: atom_id res chain seq x y z
N LEU A 1 -4.28 -25.72 37.01
CA LEU A 1 -4.25 -24.40 36.31
C LEU A 1 -5.50 -24.18 35.46
N ILE A 2 -5.82 -25.07 34.50
CA ILE A 2 -7.01 -24.94 33.63
C ILE A 2 -8.32 -24.93 34.41
N GLN A 3 -8.47 -25.82 35.41
CA GLN A 3 -9.67 -25.84 36.26
C GLN A 3 -9.91 -24.50 36.99
N ARG A 4 -8.86 -23.87 37.52
CA ARG A 4 -8.96 -22.55 38.17
C ARG A 4 -9.41 -21.47 37.17
N ARG A 5 -8.92 -21.51 35.93
CA ARG A 5 -9.31 -20.55 34.88
C ARG A 5 -10.75 -20.75 34.43
N MET A 6 -11.21 -22.01 34.33
CA MET A 6 -12.61 -22.31 34.04
C MET A 6 -13.54 -21.82 35.14
N ASN A 7 -13.14 -21.97 36.41
CA ASN A 7 -13.93 -21.43 37.52
C ASN A 7 -14.00 -19.89 37.45
N LEU A 8 -12.87 -19.20 37.22
CA LEU A 8 -12.87 -17.74 37.04
C LEU A 8 -13.73 -17.27 35.85
N TRP A 9 -13.77 -18.06 34.78
CA TRP A 9 -14.62 -17.79 33.63
C TRP A 9 -16.11 -17.93 33.96
N ASN A 10 -16.49 -19.00 34.65
CA ASN A 10 -17.88 -19.23 35.07
C ASN A 10 -18.35 -18.22 36.12
N ASP A 11 -17.42 -17.71 36.94
CA ASP A 11 -17.68 -16.66 37.94
C ASP A 11 -17.60 -15.23 37.34
N GLU A 12 -17.50 -15.10 36.01
CA GLU A 12 -17.42 -13.83 35.26
C GLU A 12 -16.24 -12.92 35.64
N LYS A 13 -15.17 -13.49 36.20
CA LYS A 13 -13.95 -12.77 36.62
C LYS A 13 -12.95 -12.61 35.47
N TYR A 14 -13.40 -11.93 34.42
CA TYR A 14 -12.62 -11.77 33.18
C TYR A 14 -11.35 -10.92 33.37
N ASP A 15 -11.39 -9.92 34.24
CA ASP A 15 -10.24 -9.04 34.52
C ASP A 15 -9.07 -9.83 35.14
N GLU A 16 -9.36 -10.76 36.04
CA GLU A 16 -8.34 -11.62 36.66
C GLU A 16 -7.68 -12.57 35.65
N LEU A 17 -8.46 -13.04 34.68
CA LEU A 17 -7.96 -13.87 33.57
C LEU A 17 -7.08 -13.06 32.62
N LEU A 18 -7.46 -11.82 32.31
CA LEU A 18 -6.68 -10.88 31.50
C LEU A 18 -5.35 -10.51 32.18
N ASP A 19 -5.39 -10.17 33.47
CA ASP A 19 -4.19 -9.85 34.25
C ASP A 19 -3.24 -11.04 34.39
N GLU A 20 -3.77 -12.27 34.50
CA GLU A 20 -2.96 -13.48 34.44
C GLU A 20 -2.32 -13.66 33.07
N ALA A 21 -3.07 -13.46 31.98
CA ALA A 21 -2.55 -13.54 30.62
C ALA A 21 -1.43 -12.53 30.36
N HIS A 22 -1.61 -11.26 30.76
CA HIS A 22 -0.59 -10.22 30.65
C HIS A 22 0.68 -10.55 31.45
N ARG A 23 0.55 -11.15 32.64
CA ARG A 23 1.71 -11.58 33.44
C ARG A 23 2.43 -12.77 32.81
N CYS A 24 1.70 -13.72 32.24
CA CYS A 24 2.28 -14.84 31.50
C CYS A 24 3.04 -14.34 30.26
N ASP A 25 2.45 -13.41 29.51
CA ASP A 25 3.04 -12.83 28.31
C ASP A 25 4.34 -12.06 28.63
N ARG A 26 4.35 -11.25 29.70
CA ARG A 26 5.58 -10.59 30.19
C ARG A 26 6.69 -11.55 30.61
N ARG A 27 6.35 -12.76 31.07
CA ARG A 27 7.31 -13.78 31.54
C ARG A 27 7.85 -14.67 30.43
N LEU A 28 7.14 -14.75 29.31
CA LEU A 28 7.67 -15.36 28.10
C LEU A 28 8.78 -14.45 27.55
N LYS A 29 10.02 -14.67 27.99
CA LYS A 29 11.18 -14.04 27.36
C LYS A 29 11.12 -14.34 25.86
N LYS A 30 10.98 -13.30 25.02
CA LYS A 30 11.31 -13.40 23.60
C LYS A 30 12.73 -13.94 23.52
N LYS A 31 12.90 -15.19 23.10
CA LYS A 31 14.23 -15.77 22.84
C LYS A 31 14.80 -14.98 21.66
N ILE A 32 15.61 -13.96 21.95
CA ILE A 32 16.39 -13.25 20.93
C ILE A 32 17.56 -14.18 20.57
N LYS A 33 17.34 -15.00 19.55
CA LYS A 33 18.39 -15.73 18.84
C LYS A 33 17.96 -15.77 17.36
N GLU A 34 17.78 -14.60 16.75
CA GLU A 34 16.96 -14.48 15.54
C GLU A 34 17.57 -13.72 14.35
N GLN A 35 18.71 -13.03 14.48
CA GLN A 35 19.11 -12.09 13.42
C GLN A 35 19.59 -12.81 12.14
N ASP A 36 20.57 -13.72 12.23
CA ASP A 36 21.01 -14.55 11.08
C ASP A 36 19.86 -15.41 10.53
N ASP A 37 19.05 -15.95 11.43
CA ASP A 37 17.95 -16.85 11.13
C ASP A 37 16.82 -16.12 10.39
N HIS A 38 16.52 -14.87 10.78
CA HIS A 38 15.52 -14.03 10.13
C HIS A 38 16.00 -13.55 8.77
N GLU A 39 17.26 -13.13 8.65
CA GLU A 39 17.82 -12.67 7.37
C GLU A 39 17.78 -13.79 6.32
N ILE A 40 18.20 -15.00 6.69
CA ILE A 40 18.14 -16.19 5.83
C ILE A 40 16.68 -16.51 5.48
N ARG A 41 15.76 -16.55 6.46
CA ARG A 41 14.33 -16.83 6.21
C ARG A 41 13.71 -15.84 5.22
N VAL A 42 13.97 -14.54 5.38
CA VAL A 42 13.45 -13.50 4.49
C VAL A 42 14.05 -13.63 3.10
N PHE A 43 15.37 -13.83 3.01
CA PHE A 43 16.07 -14.07 1.75
C PHE A 43 15.50 -15.28 1.00
N THR A 44 15.43 -16.45 1.65
CA THR A 44 14.90 -17.68 1.06
C THR A 44 13.46 -17.49 0.58
N ARG A 45 12.59 -16.86 1.37
CA ARG A 45 11.22 -16.54 0.96
C ARG A 45 11.19 -15.68 -0.31
N LEU A 46 12.00 -14.63 -0.39
CA LEU A 46 12.04 -13.75 -1.56
C LEU A 46 12.57 -14.47 -2.81
N VAL A 47 13.57 -15.33 -2.66
CA VAL A 47 14.07 -16.17 -3.76
C VAL A 47 13.00 -17.14 -4.25
N MET A 48 12.28 -17.80 -3.34
CA MET A 48 11.18 -18.71 -3.70
C MET A 48 10.02 -17.99 -4.39
N GLN A 49 9.82 -16.70 -4.11
CA GLN A 49 8.86 -15.84 -4.80
C GLN A 49 9.40 -15.26 -6.13
N GLY A 50 10.63 -15.60 -6.54
CA GLY A 50 11.27 -15.03 -7.73
C GLY A 50 11.71 -13.57 -7.60
N LYS A 51 11.63 -12.98 -6.40
CA LYS A 51 11.98 -11.58 -6.10
C LYS A 51 13.49 -11.44 -5.86
N LEU A 52 14.31 -11.90 -6.82
CA LEU A 52 15.77 -11.99 -6.69
C LEU A 52 16.42 -10.63 -6.39
N ARG A 53 15.95 -9.55 -7.05
CA ARG A 53 16.47 -8.20 -6.80
C ARG A 53 16.25 -7.76 -5.35
N ASP A 54 15.07 -8.02 -4.81
CA ASP A 54 14.73 -7.64 -3.44
C ASP A 54 15.49 -8.51 -2.43
N ALA A 55 15.65 -9.80 -2.72
CA ALA A 55 16.50 -10.71 -1.94
C ALA A 55 17.96 -10.23 -1.88
N THR A 56 18.54 -9.86 -3.03
CA THR A 56 19.90 -9.30 -3.08
C THR A 56 20.00 -7.98 -2.32
N ARG A 57 19.02 -7.08 -2.45
CA ARG A 57 19.03 -5.82 -1.69
C ARG A 57 18.95 -6.04 -0.19
N TRP A 58 18.14 -6.99 0.24
CA TRP A 58 17.98 -7.37 1.65
C TRP A 58 19.31 -7.84 2.25
N ILE A 59 19.96 -8.84 1.65
CA ILE A 59 21.22 -9.41 2.18
C ILE A 59 22.42 -8.46 2.05
N THR A 60 22.37 -7.50 1.12
CA THR A 60 23.46 -6.52 0.93
C THR A 60 23.29 -5.24 1.76
N GLY A 61 22.28 -5.17 2.65
CA GLY A 61 22.02 -3.99 3.46
C GLY A 61 21.67 -2.73 2.64
N ARG A 62 21.29 -2.89 1.36
CA ARG A 62 20.93 -1.78 0.45
C ARG A 62 19.49 -1.30 0.64
N SER A 63 18.89 -1.67 1.76
CA SER A 63 17.59 -1.25 2.26
C SER A 63 17.68 0.16 2.90
N GLY A 64 18.36 1.10 2.24
CA GLY A 64 18.46 2.47 2.74
C GLY A 64 17.13 3.20 2.61
N GLY A 65 16.72 3.87 3.68
CA GLY A 65 15.41 4.52 3.80
C GLY A 65 14.28 3.52 4.04
N GLY A 66 13.31 3.92 4.86
CA GLY A 66 12.20 3.06 5.27
C GLY A 66 10.88 3.81 5.34
N VAL A 67 9.83 3.07 5.67
CA VAL A 67 8.55 3.67 6.02
C VAL A 67 8.67 4.27 7.42
N LEU A 68 8.38 5.56 7.54
CA LEU A 68 8.34 6.26 8.81
C LEU A 68 6.94 6.16 9.41
N GLN A 69 6.86 5.98 10.73
CA GLN A 69 5.58 5.99 11.43
C GLN A 69 5.12 7.45 11.64
N PRO A 70 3.80 7.73 11.55
CA PRO A 70 3.28 9.09 11.70
C PRO A 70 3.71 9.80 12.99
N GLU A 71 3.84 9.05 14.08
CA GLU A 71 4.18 9.52 15.43
C GLU A 71 5.70 9.67 15.65
N SER A 72 6.53 9.22 14.71
CA SER A 72 7.99 9.32 14.84
C SER A 72 8.42 10.80 14.82
N VAL A 73 9.30 11.17 15.75
CA VAL A 73 9.82 12.54 15.87
C VAL A 73 11.07 12.67 15.01
N LEU A 74 11.08 13.68 14.13
CA LEU A 74 12.20 14.02 13.28
C LEU A 74 13.21 14.90 14.02
N ALA A 75 14.40 15.08 13.43
CA ALA A 75 15.47 15.90 14.02
C ALA A 75 15.09 17.37 14.31
N ASN A 76 14.06 17.89 13.65
CA ASN A 76 13.53 19.24 13.88
C ASN A 76 12.47 19.31 14.99
N GLY A 77 12.25 18.22 15.73
CA GLY A 77 11.28 18.13 16.83
C GLY A 77 9.83 17.93 16.40
N ARG A 78 9.52 17.96 15.10
CA ARG A 78 8.17 17.71 14.58
C ARG A 78 7.92 16.24 14.35
N THR A 79 6.66 15.84 14.45
CA THR A 79 6.27 14.48 14.03
C THR A 79 6.32 14.34 12.51
N VAL A 80 6.40 13.11 12.02
CA VAL A 80 6.26 12.79 10.60
C VAL A 80 4.92 13.28 10.08
N LEU A 81 3.83 13.09 10.83
CA LEU A 81 2.50 13.54 10.46
C LEU A 81 2.41 15.06 10.30
N GLU A 82 2.90 15.82 11.27
CA GLU A 82 2.97 17.30 11.18
C GLU A 82 3.79 17.75 9.97
N THR A 83 4.91 17.07 9.73
CA THR A 83 5.76 17.36 8.58
C THR A 83 5.03 17.08 7.27
N LEU A 84 4.27 15.98 7.18
CA LEU A 84 3.45 15.68 6.02
C LEU A 84 2.35 16.74 5.83
N GLN A 85 1.59 17.07 6.88
CA GLN A 85 0.54 18.08 6.83
C GLN A 85 1.08 19.43 6.35
N SER A 86 2.26 19.83 6.81
CA SER A 86 2.89 21.09 6.37
C SER A 86 3.25 21.15 4.89
N LYS A 87 3.34 19.99 4.20
CA LYS A 87 3.62 19.92 2.75
C LYS A 87 2.37 19.99 1.88
N HIS A 88 1.20 19.80 2.47
CA HIS A 88 -0.06 19.83 1.73
C HIS A 88 -0.69 21.21 1.89
N PRO A 89 -0.71 22.05 0.84
CA PRO A 89 -1.44 23.30 0.89
C PRO A 89 -2.93 23.01 1.10
N VAL A 90 -3.65 23.97 1.66
CA VAL A 90 -5.12 23.90 1.74
C VAL A 90 -5.66 23.73 0.33
N GLN A 91 -6.58 22.78 0.16
CA GLN A 91 -7.22 22.56 -1.13
C GLN A 91 -7.91 23.85 -1.57
N ALA A 92 -7.53 24.37 -2.73
CA ALA A 92 -8.12 25.54 -3.34
C ALA A 92 -8.96 25.13 -4.55
N SER A 93 -10.10 25.77 -4.74
CA SER A 93 -10.85 25.65 -5.98
C SER A 93 -10.10 26.39 -7.10
N PRO A 94 -9.94 25.78 -8.28
CA PRO A 94 -9.29 26.47 -9.40
C PRO A 94 -10.12 27.68 -9.85
N THR A 95 -9.44 28.78 -10.16
CA THR A 95 -10.01 29.96 -10.82
C THR A 95 -9.75 29.89 -12.34
N LEU A 96 -10.45 30.71 -13.13
CA LEU A 96 -10.25 30.77 -14.58
C LEU A 96 -8.79 31.08 -14.96
N ASP A 97 -8.11 31.92 -14.17
CA ASP A 97 -6.70 32.29 -14.37
C ASP A 97 -5.74 31.09 -14.16
N ASN A 98 -6.19 29.98 -13.56
CA ASN A 98 -5.39 28.76 -13.44
C ASN A 98 -5.40 27.93 -14.73
N PHE A 99 -6.32 28.19 -15.66
CA PHE A 99 -6.41 27.47 -16.92
C PHE A 99 -5.59 28.17 -18.00
N ILE A 100 -4.97 27.39 -18.88
CA ILE A 100 -4.26 27.92 -20.04
C ILE A 100 -5.33 28.43 -21.03
N SER A 101 -5.30 29.73 -21.33
CA SER A 101 -6.10 30.31 -22.41
C SER A 101 -5.66 29.71 -23.75
N CYS A 102 -6.51 28.89 -24.36
CA CYS A 102 -6.24 28.24 -25.63
C CYS A 102 -7.47 28.38 -26.54
N ASP A 103 -7.31 29.12 -27.64
CA ASP A 103 -8.31 29.29 -28.69
C ASP A 103 -7.59 29.28 -30.06
N PRO A 104 -7.87 28.31 -30.95
CA PRO A 104 -8.84 27.23 -30.78
C PRO A 104 -8.37 26.15 -29.80
N LEU A 105 -9.33 25.50 -29.14
CA LEU A 105 -9.05 24.29 -28.37
C LEU A 105 -8.51 23.19 -29.30
N PRO A 106 -7.51 22.40 -28.86
CA PRO A 106 -7.03 21.28 -29.64
C PRO A 106 -8.13 20.24 -29.85
N LEU A 107 -8.08 19.54 -30.98
CA LEU A 107 -8.97 18.41 -31.23
C LEU A 107 -8.74 17.32 -30.18
N MET A 108 -9.80 16.97 -29.45
CA MET A 108 -9.78 15.82 -28.55
C MET A 108 -9.96 14.55 -29.37
N LEU A 109 -8.90 13.74 -29.48
CA LEU A 109 -8.96 12.42 -30.08
C LEU A 109 -9.35 11.41 -29.00
N ASP A 110 -10.31 10.54 -29.32
CA ASP A 110 -10.69 9.45 -28.44
C ASP A 110 -9.51 8.49 -28.24
N ILE A 111 -9.21 8.25 -26.97
CA ILE A 111 -8.22 7.26 -26.56
C ILE A 111 -8.88 5.88 -26.62
N ASP A 112 -8.37 5.01 -27.48
CA ASP A 112 -8.80 3.61 -27.55
C ASP A 112 -7.82 2.70 -26.81
N VAL A 113 -8.37 1.90 -25.88
CA VAL A 113 -7.62 0.96 -25.04
C VAL A 113 -8.29 -0.41 -25.16
N THR A 114 -7.48 -1.44 -25.36
CA THR A 114 -7.90 -2.83 -25.55
C THR A 114 -7.34 -3.72 -24.45
N ALA A 115 -7.83 -4.96 -24.31
CA ALA A 115 -7.25 -5.92 -23.38
C ALA A 115 -5.76 -6.20 -23.62
N ASN A 116 -5.25 -6.05 -24.86
CA ASN A 116 -3.84 -6.22 -25.18
C ASN A 116 -2.97 -5.10 -24.58
N HIS A 117 -3.47 -3.87 -24.57
CA HIS A 117 -2.81 -2.75 -23.88
C HIS A 117 -2.75 -3.02 -22.37
N ILE A 118 -3.87 -3.48 -21.78
CA ILE A 118 -3.90 -3.83 -20.35
C ILE A 118 -2.96 -5.01 -20.04
N GLU A 119 -2.89 -6.02 -20.90
CA GLU A 119 -1.97 -7.15 -20.75
C GLU A 119 -0.50 -6.69 -20.69
N THR A 120 -0.13 -5.79 -21.61
CA THR A 120 1.23 -5.22 -21.68
C THR A 120 1.59 -4.49 -20.39
N VAL A 121 0.67 -3.68 -19.85
CA VAL A 121 0.88 -2.97 -18.58
C VAL A 121 0.92 -3.96 -17.41
N ALA A 122 0.01 -4.95 -17.38
CA ALA A 122 -0.08 -5.94 -16.31
C ALA A 122 1.24 -6.68 -16.07
N ARG A 123 1.99 -6.97 -17.15
CA ARG A 123 3.31 -7.63 -17.09
C ARG A 123 4.40 -6.79 -16.41
N THR A 124 4.19 -5.48 -16.31
CA THR A 124 5.18 -4.55 -15.74
C THR A 124 4.77 -3.98 -14.38
N LEU A 125 3.60 -4.35 -13.86
CA LEU A 125 3.09 -3.88 -12.57
C LEU A 125 4.06 -4.21 -11.43
N ARG A 126 4.30 -3.19 -10.60
CA ARG A 126 5.08 -3.27 -9.36
C ARG A 126 4.45 -2.35 -8.33
N GLY A 127 4.49 -2.73 -7.08
CA GLY A 127 3.97 -1.91 -5.99
C GLY A 127 3.24 -2.73 -4.94
N GLY A 128 3.14 -2.16 -3.74
CA GLY A 128 2.37 -2.74 -2.64
C GLY A 128 0.88 -2.40 -2.74
N ALA A 129 0.11 -2.94 -1.81
CA ALA A 129 -1.33 -2.71 -1.76
C ALA A 129 -1.69 -1.27 -1.37
N GLY A 130 -2.69 -0.73 -2.07
CA GLY A 130 -3.42 0.47 -1.69
C GLY A 130 -4.58 0.18 -0.73
N PRO A 131 -5.59 1.07 -0.66
CA PRO A 131 -6.76 0.90 0.21
C PRO A 131 -7.60 -0.35 -0.07
N SER A 132 -7.57 -0.88 -1.30
CA SER A 132 -8.27 -2.11 -1.67
C SER A 132 -7.63 -3.39 -1.12
N GLY A 133 -6.39 -3.31 -0.59
CA GLY A 133 -5.65 -4.48 -0.12
C GLY A 133 -5.00 -5.32 -1.24
N THR A 134 -5.27 -5.03 -2.51
CA THR A 134 -4.70 -5.73 -3.66
C THR A 134 -3.36 -5.11 -4.08
N ASP A 135 -2.30 -5.90 -4.16
CA ASP A 135 -0.99 -5.46 -4.64
C ASP A 135 -0.75 -5.79 -6.12
N ALA A 136 0.41 -5.40 -6.64
CA ALA A 136 0.75 -5.63 -8.05
C ALA A 136 0.81 -7.11 -8.42
N GLU A 137 1.18 -8.01 -7.50
CA GLU A 137 1.27 -9.44 -7.75
C GLU A 137 -0.12 -10.07 -7.89
N GLN A 138 -1.05 -9.68 -7.03
CA GLN A 138 -2.45 -10.08 -7.15
C GLN A 138 -3.07 -9.59 -8.46
N TRP A 139 -2.86 -8.32 -8.82
CA TRP A 139 -3.34 -7.77 -10.09
C TRP A 139 -2.72 -8.48 -11.30
N HIS A 140 -1.42 -8.74 -11.28
CA HIS A 140 -0.75 -9.51 -12.32
C HIS A 140 -1.40 -10.89 -12.48
N ASN A 141 -1.68 -11.59 -11.38
CA ASN A 141 -2.30 -12.91 -11.43
C ASN A 141 -3.74 -12.85 -11.95
N MET A 142 -4.56 -11.93 -11.43
CA MET A 142 -5.95 -11.74 -11.88
C MET A 142 -6.03 -11.40 -13.37
N LEU A 143 -5.10 -10.59 -13.89
CA LEU A 143 -5.12 -10.13 -15.28
C LEU A 143 -4.49 -11.11 -16.28
N LEU A 144 -3.66 -12.05 -15.84
CA LEU A 144 -2.85 -12.87 -16.75
C LEU A 144 -2.96 -14.39 -16.57
N ARG A 145 -3.41 -14.91 -15.42
CA ARG A 145 -3.26 -16.35 -15.09
C ARG A 145 -4.51 -17.21 -15.30
N TYR A 146 -5.70 -16.61 -15.45
CA TYR A 146 -6.98 -17.31 -15.43
C TYR A 146 -7.71 -17.34 -16.79
N GLY A 147 -6.94 -17.39 -17.89
CA GLY A 147 -7.47 -17.58 -19.24
C GLY A 147 -8.57 -16.58 -19.62
N ALA A 148 -9.75 -17.08 -19.99
CA ALA A 148 -10.90 -16.26 -20.39
C ALA A 148 -11.36 -15.27 -19.30
N HIS A 149 -11.31 -15.66 -18.02
CA HIS A 149 -11.69 -14.76 -16.91
C HIS A 149 -10.72 -13.57 -16.80
N SER A 150 -9.42 -13.85 -16.92
CA SER A 150 -8.39 -12.81 -16.99
C SER A 150 -8.57 -11.90 -18.22
N HIS A 151 -8.98 -12.44 -19.36
CA HIS A 151 -9.29 -11.66 -20.55
C HIS A 151 -10.51 -10.74 -20.32
N HIS A 152 -11.61 -11.26 -19.76
CA HIS A 152 -12.79 -10.45 -19.44
C HIS A 152 -12.47 -9.32 -18.45
N LEU A 153 -11.62 -9.59 -17.45
CA LEU A 153 -11.16 -8.55 -16.53
C LEU A 153 -10.34 -7.48 -17.26
N ARG A 154 -9.45 -7.87 -18.17
CA ARG A 154 -8.68 -6.91 -18.99
C ARG A 154 -9.59 -6.05 -19.87
N GLU A 155 -10.62 -6.63 -20.47
CA GLU A 155 -11.63 -5.89 -21.23
C GLU A 155 -12.43 -4.92 -20.34
N ALA A 156 -12.83 -5.33 -19.14
CA ALA A 156 -13.51 -4.46 -18.18
C ALA A 156 -12.62 -3.27 -17.75
N VAL A 157 -11.33 -3.52 -17.46
CA VAL A 157 -10.36 -2.47 -17.15
C VAL A 157 -10.16 -1.54 -18.35
N ALA A 158 -10.03 -2.08 -19.58
CA ALA A 158 -9.92 -1.28 -20.79
C ALA A 158 -11.15 -0.40 -21.03
N SER A 159 -12.36 -0.94 -20.79
CA SER A 159 -13.61 -0.17 -20.85
C SER A 159 -13.65 0.96 -19.81
N LEU A 160 -13.17 0.71 -18.59
CA LEU A 160 -13.07 1.73 -17.54
C LEU A 160 -12.10 2.85 -17.95
N VAL A 161 -10.94 2.49 -18.51
CA VAL A 161 -9.95 3.47 -18.98
C VAL A 161 -10.52 4.34 -20.09
N ARG A 162 -11.17 3.74 -21.11
CA ARG A 162 -11.84 4.50 -22.19
C ARG A 162 -12.90 5.45 -21.65
N ARG A 163 -13.72 4.99 -20.69
CA ARG A 163 -14.73 5.82 -20.03
C ARG A 163 -14.12 7.03 -19.32
N MET A 164 -13.01 6.84 -18.62
CA MET A 164 -12.31 7.93 -17.91
C MET A 164 -11.56 8.87 -18.85
N ALA A 165 -11.06 8.35 -19.97
CA ALA A 165 -10.24 9.10 -20.92
C ALA A 165 -11.06 9.95 -21.88
N ASN A 166 -12.24 9.46 -22.29
CA ASN A 166 -13.03 10.06 -23.37
C ASN A 166 -14.29 10.78 -22.88
N GLY A 167 -14.45 10.99 -21.57
CA GLY A 167 -15.66 11.60 -21.04
C GLY A 167 -15.50 12.22 -19.66
N LEU A 168 -16.50 13.04 -19.30
CA LEU A 168 -16.64 13.58 -17.97
C LEU A 168 -17.24 12.50 -17.06
N VAL A 169 -16.53 12.14 -15.99
CA VAL A 169 -16.99 11.18 -15.00
C VAL A 169 -17.18 11.89 -13.66
N ASP A 170 -18.37 11.77 -13.09
CA ASP A 170 -18.65 12.39 -11.81
C ASP A 170 -17.73 11.84 -10.71
N TRP A 171 -17.23 12.75 -9.86
CA TRP A 171 -16.30 12.41 -8.79
C TRP A 171 -16.80 11.27 -7.88
N HIS A 172 -18.10 11.25 -7.55
CA HIS A 172 -18.66 10.23 -6.66
C HIS A 172 -18.52 8.80 -7.21
N GLN A 173 -18.43 8.63 -8.53
CA GLN A 173 -18.29 7.33 -9.19
C GLN A 173 -16.84 6.81 -9.18
N VAL A 174 -15.84 7.70 -9.08
CA VAL A 174 -14.41 7.36 -9.20
C VAL A 174 -13.60 7.63 -7.93
N ARG A 175 -14.16 8.31 -6.93
CA ARG A 175 -13.44 8.67 -5.69
C ARG A 175 -12.78 7.48 -4.98
N ALA A 176 -13.43 6.31 -5.01
CA ALA A 176 -12.90 5.10 -4.39
C ALA A 176 -11.72 4.52 -5.18
N LEU A 177 -11.78 4.58 -6.51
CA LEU A 177 -10.69 4.14 -7.40
C LEU A 177 -9.46 5.03 -7.26
N LEU A 178 -9.66 6.33 -7.04
CA LEU A 178 -8.59 7.32 -6.92
C LEU A 178 -8.05 7.45 -5.48
N ALA A 179 -8.64 6.77 -4.51
CA ALA A 179 -8.16 6.74 -3.13
C ALA A 179 -6.78 6.08 -3.05
N ARG A 180 -5.90 6.66 -2.22
CA ARG A 180 -4.52 6.17 -2.02
C ARG A 180 -4.24 5.96 -0.54
N ARG A 181 -3.47 4.93 -0.23
CA ARG A 181 -2.91 4.70 1.11
C ARG A 181 -1.67 5.59 1.26
N GLY A 182 -1.73 6.55 2.17
CA GLY A 182 -0.62 7.44 2.47
C GLY A 182 0.51 6.70 3.19
N VAL A 183 1.75 6.88 2.72
CA VAL A 183 2.97 6.31 3.30
C VAL A 183 4.04 7.39 3.38
N ALA A 184 4.63 7.55 4.56
CA ALA A 184 5.77 8.42 4.76
C ALA A 184 7.06 7.64 4.49
N LEU A 185 7.86 8.07 3.51
CA LEU A 185 9.19 7.49 3.27
C LEU A 185 10.30 8.39 3.80
N ASP A 186 11.34 7.78 4.36
CA ASP A 186 12.56 8.48 4.73
C ASP A 186 13.39 8.84 3.49
N LYS A 187 13.72 10.13 3.35
CA LYS A 187 14.56 10.68 2.28
C LYS A 187 16.05 10.74 2.66
N CYS A 188 16.37 10.65 3.96
CA CYS A 188 17.73 10.78 4.50
C CYS A 188 18.48 12.05 3.98
N PRO A 189 18.16 13.29 4.42
CA PRO A 189 17.20 13.64 5.47
C PRO A 189 15.82 14.07 4.95
N GLY A 190 14.80 13.89 5.79
CA GLY A 190 13.44 14.41 5.61
C GLY A 190 12.42 13.35 5.21
N VAL A 191 11.16 13.78 5.05
CA VAL A 191 10.02 12.88 4.76
C VAL A 191 9.53 13.07 3.33
N ARG A 192 9.23 11.98 2.61
CA ARG A 192 8.57 12.01 1.30
C ARG A 192 7.15 11.44 1.41
N PRO A 193 6.08 12.21 1.10
CA PRO A 193 4.74 11.66 0.97
C PRO A 193 4.64 10.76 -0.27
N ILE A 194 4.11 9.55 -0.10
CA ILE A 194 3.74 8.65 -1.20
C ILE A 194 2.30 8.21 -1.01
N GLY A 195 1.53 8.19 -2.10
CA GLY A 195 0.23 7.54 -2.16
C GLY A 195 0.34 6.23 -2.91
N VAL A 196 -0.06 5.12 -2.27
CA VAL A 196 -0.11 3.79 -2.89
C VAL A 196 -1.56 3.47 -3.27
N GLY A 197 -1.81 3.06 -4.52
CA GLY A 197 -3.11 2.53 -4.96
C GLY A 197 -3.04 2.00 -6.38
#